data_AF-A0A2T5G3C9-F1
#
_entry.id   AF-A0A2T5G3C9-F1
#
_cell.length_a   1.000
_cell.length_b   1.000
_cell.length_c   1.000
_cell.angle_alpha   90.00
_cell.angle_beta   90.00
_cell.angle_gamma   90.00
#
_symmetry.space_group_name_H-M   'P 1'
#
loop_
_entity.id
_entity.type
_entity.pdbx_description
1 polymer ?
#
loop_
_entity_poly.entity_id
_entity_poly.type
_entity_poly.pdbx_seq_one_letter_code
_entity_poly.pdbx_strand_id
1 'polypeptide(L)'
;MVRSCRRSCADRAERRHGPAGQGARHPLPARWRGRHAAHHHGGGAGAQQLYLGRRAAARRRAARPCQRHGGDEPGSAHLMAYAKPLPADLRLRYPAFAAVEEATIQYWLTDAERFVDESWAERDYAPALIARAAHGMAEGGLEAGGASIPAGVSRFRSGAMDLSFADAAAAQAAAGGYKATRYGRDFLALLARNKGGARMTGGGAMPCDYPGRLLGYPYV
;
A
#
# COMPACT_ATOMS: atom_id res chain seq x y z
N MET A 1 40.85 24.29 -19.60
CA MET A 1 40.73 23.14 -20.52
C MET A 1 39.35 22.53 -20.35
N VAL A 2 38.43 22.82 -21.27
CA VAL A 2 37.03 22.36 -21.23
C VAL A 2 36.71 21.84 -22.62
N ARG A 3 36.66 20.51 -22.81
CA ARG A 3 36.11 19.90 -24.04
C ARG A 3 35.46 18.55 -23.75
N SER A 4 34.29 18.39 -24.37
CA SER A 4 33.66 17.14 -24.80
C SER A 4 32.59 16.53 -23.90
N CYS A 5 31.38 17.13 -23.92
CA CYS A 5 30.13 16.43 -23.62
C CYS A 5 29.04 16.87 -24.63
N ARG A 6 29.26 16.58 -25.92
CA ARG A 6 28.26 16.75 -26.99
C ARG A 6 28.43 15.65 -28.04
N ARG A 7 27.84 14.48 -27.80
CA ARG A 7 27.53 13.45 -28.82
C ARG A 7 26.78 12.27 -28.18
N SER A 8 25.47 12.41 -27.95
CA SER A 8 24.58 11.24 -27.79
C SER A 8 23.08 11.59 -27.71
N CYS A 9 22.58 12.51 -28.54
CA CYS A 9 21.13 12.75 -28.65
C CYS A 9 20.57 12.62 -30.07
N ALA A 10 21.39 12.30 -31.07
CA ALA A 10 20.94 12.30 -32.47
C ALA A 10 20.45 10.93 -33.00
N ASP A 11 20.61 9.83 -32.25
CA ASP A 11 20.51 8.48 -32.84
C ASP A 11 19.31 7.62 -32.37
N ARG A 12 18.24 8.25 -31.88
CA ARG A 12 17.03 7.54 -31.42
C ARG A 12 15.74 8.02 -32.09
N ALA A 13 15.81 8.31 -33.39
CA ALA A 13 14.64 8.70 -34.20
C ALA A 13 14.15 7.62 -35.18
N GLU A 14 14.91 6.56 -35.45
CA GLU A 14 14.55 5.60 -36.49
C GLU A 14 14.37 4.19 -35.93
N ARG A 15 13.12 3.86 -35.56
CA ARG A 15 12.55 2.49 -35.50
C ARG A 15 11.11 2.55 -34.99
N ARG A 16 10.20 3.15 -35.79
CA ARG A 16 8.75 3.03 -35.60
C ARG A 16 8.04 2.82 -36.95
N HIS A 17 8.21 1.65 -37.54
CA HIS A 17 7.27 1.12 -38.53
C HIS A 17 7.05 -0.36 -38.23
N GLY A 18 6.00 -0.64 -37.46
CA GLY A 18 5.40 -1.97 -37.30
C GLY A 18 4.00 -1.93 -37.92
N PRO A 19 3.57 -2.99 -38.64
CA PRO A 19 2.40 -2.96 -39.49
C PRO A 19 1.08 -2.89 -38.71
N ALA A 20 0.13 -2.16 -39.30
CA ALA A 20 -1.25 -2.07 -38.86
C ALA A 20 -1.92 -3.45 -38.85
N GLY A 21 -2.05 -4.03 -37.65
CA GLY A 21 -2.85 -5.22 -37.40
C GLY A 21 -4.34 -4.91 -37.51
N GLN A 22 -4.98 -5.59 -38.44
CA GLN A 22 -6.38 -5.47 -38.80
C GLN A 22 -7.32 -6.02 -37.71
N GLY A 23 -8.37 -5.25 -37.45
CA GLY A 23 -9.74 -5.67 -37.10
C GLY A 23 -9.97 -6.97 -36.33
N ALA A 24 -10.36 -6.82 -35.05
CA ALA A 24 -11.37 -7.68 -34.44
C ALA A 24 -12.39 -6.78 -33.72
N ARG A 25 -13.51 -6.50 -34.40
CA ARG A 25 -14.68 -5.86 -33.80
C ARG A 25 -15.34 -6.90 -32.90
N HIS A 26 -15.06 -6.83 -31.60
CA HIS A 26 -15.80 -7.61 -30.62
C HIS A 26 -17.26 -7.12 -30.55
N PRO A 27 -18.26 -8.02 -30.67
CA PRO A 27 -19.64 -7.65 -30.41
C PRO A 27 -19.81 -7.31 -28.92
N LEU A 28 -20.30 -6.11 -28.65
CA LEU A 28 -20.70 -5.68 -27.31
C LEU A 28 -21.85 -6.57 -26.81
N PRO A 29 -21.73 -7.27 -25.67
CA PRO A 29 -22.86 -7.97 -25.09
C PRO A 29 -23.90 -6.98 -24.57
N ALA A 30 -25.14 -7.41 -24.70
CA ALA A 30 -26.36 -6.67 -24.44
C ALA A 30 -26.39 -5.95 -23.09
N ARG A 31 -26.59 -4.64 -23.19
CA ARG A 31 -27.47 -3.78 -22.38
C ARG A 31 -28.32 -4.53 -21.34
N TRP A 32 -27.81 -4.67 -20.12
CA TRP A 32 -28.64 -5.01 -18.95
C TRP A 32 -29.47 -3.80 -18.54
N ARG A 33 -30.71 -3.75 -19.03
CA ARG A 33 -31.80 -2.96 -18.46
C ARG A 33 -32.76 -3.89 -17.73
N GLY A 34 -32.76 -3.82 -16.41
CA GLY A 34 -33.82 -4.34 -15.52
C GLY A 34 -33.67 -3.61 -14.19
N ARG A 35 -34.44 -2.56 -13.87
CA ARG A 35 -35.85 -2.50 -13.44
C ARG A 35 -36.16 -3.34 -12.19
N HIS A 36 -36.47 -2.58 -11.13
CA HIS A 36 -37.42 -2.82 -10.04
C HIS A 36 -37.20 -4.01 -9.10
N ALA A 37 -37.06 -3.69 -7.81
CA ALA A 37 -38.12 -3.91 -6.83
C ALA A 37 -37.79 -3.16 -5.53
N ALA A 38 -38.60 -2.13 -5.25
CA ALA A 38 -38.87 -1.70 -3.90
C ALA A 38 -39.57 -2.86 -3.17
N HIS A 39 -39.30 -3.11 -1.89
CA HIS A 39 -40.29 -3.66 -0.95
C HIS A 39 -39.80 -3.66 0.52
N HIS A 40 -40.64 -3.05 1.37
CA HIS A 40 -40.88 -3.23 2.81
C HIS A 40 -39.78 -2.81 3.82
N HIS A 41 -40.00 -1.80 4.67
CA HIS A 41 -40.93 -1.71 5.81
C HIS A 41 -40.76 -2.80 6.89
N GLY A 42 -40.13 -2.40 7.99
CA GLY A 42 -40.13 -3.03 9.31
C GLY A 42 -39.09 -2.31 10.18
N GLY A 43 -39.39 -1.47 11.17
CA GLY A 43 -40.53 -1.48 12.09
C GLY A 43 -40.16 -2.30 13.32
N GLY A 44 -39.59 -1.65 14.34
CA GLY A 44 -39.24 -2.25 15.64
C GLY A 44 -38.22 -1.40 16.38
N ALA A 45 -38.63 -0.32 17.05
CA ALA A 45 -39.08 -0.37 18.45
C ALA A 45 -38.07 -1.07 19.37
N GLY A 46 -36.99 -0.36 19.69
CA GLY A 46 -36.03 -0.72 20.72
C GLY A 46 -35.65 0.51 21.55
N ALA A 47 -36.67 1.24 21.98
CA ALA A 47 -36.53 2.28 22.97
C ALA A 47 -36.21 1.63 24.33
N GLN A 48 -35.45 2.37 25.15
CA GLN A 48 -35.43 2.26 26.61
C GLN A 48 -34.68 1.06 27.21
N GLN A 49 -33.35 1.14 27.24
CA GLN A 49 -32.62 0.76 28.45
C GLN A 49 -31.69 1.91 28.89
N LEU A 50 -32.25 2.72 29.81
CA LEU A 50 -31.57 3.19 31.03
C LEU A 50 -30.30 4.02 30.77
N TYR A 51 -30.39 5.32 30.48
CA TYR A 51 -30.51 6.37 31.52
C TYR A 51 -30.60 5.82 32.94
N LEU A 52 -29.46 5.70 33.63
CA LEU A 52 -29.24 6.02 35.05
C LEU A 52 -27.79 5.65 35.42
N GLY A 53 -26.88 6.60 35.24
CA GLY A 53 -25.47 6.46 35.64
C GLY A 53 -24.65 7.74 35.52
N ARG A 54 -25.30 8.92 35.50
CA ARG A 54 -24.65 10.23 35.64
C ARG A 54 -25.02 10.79 37.01
N ARG A 55 -24.18 10.55 38.03
CA ARG A 55 -23.98 11.43 39.20
C ARG A 55 -22.93 10.82 40.15
N ALA A 56 -22.06 11.68 40.66
CA ALA A 56 -20.86 11.44 41.48
C ALA A 56 -19.65 10.94 40.64
N ALA A 57 -18.55 11.67 40.48
CA ALA A 57 -17.88 12.53 41.44
C ALA A 57 -17.27 13.79 40.77
N ALA A 58 -17.94 14.92 40.96
CA ALA A 58 -17.23 16.18 41.08
C ALA A 58 -16.52 16.21 42.45
N ARG A 59 -15.36 16.86 42.51
CA ARG A 59 -14.55 17.19 43.70
C ARG A 59 -13.51 16.15 44.13
N ARG A 60 -12.42 16.06 43.36
CA ARG A 60 -11.05 16.01 43.92
C ARG A 60 -10.14 16.94 43.13
N ARG A 61 -10.36 18.25 43.25
CA ARG A 61 -9.31 19.26 43.07
C ARG A 61 -8.46 19.24 44.34
N ALA A 62 -7.71 18.16 44.55
CA ALA A 62 -6.64 18.14 45.52
C ALA A 62 -5.37 18.61 44.80
N ALA A 63 -4.76 19.63 45.36
CA ALA A 63 -3.45 20.21 45.05
C ALA A 63 -2.64 19.43 44.02
N ARG A 64 -2.49 20.00 42.81
CA ARG A 64 -1.39 19.63 41.93
C ARG A 64 -0.13 20.19 42.61
N PRO A 65 0.77 19.34 43.15
CA PRO A 65 2.04 19.84 43.65
C PRO A 65 2.73 20.54 42.50
N CYS A 66 3.23 21.75 42.78
CA CYS A 66 4.12 22.48 41.91
C CYS A 66 5.32 21.57 41.64
N GLN A 67 5.30 20.82 40.53
CA GLN A 67 6.39 19.96 40.15
C GLN A 67 7.59 20.87 39.91
N ARG A 68 8.50 20.76 40.85
CA ARG A 68 9.79 21.41 40.92
C ARG A 68 10.56 21.07 39.66
N HIS A 69 10.75 22.07 38.80
CA HIS A 69 11.78 22.07 37.76
C HIS A 69 13.16 21.97 38.46
N GLY A 70 13.65 20.76 38.64
CA GLY A 70 15.08 20.43 38.77
C GLY A 70 15.29 19.31 37.76
N GLY A 71 16.13 19.48 36.73
CA GLY A 71 17.57 19.67 36.90
C GLY A 71 18.17 18.27 36.89
N ASP A 72 18.99 17.99 35.89
CA ASP A 72 19.53 16.68 35.50
C ASP A 72 18.65 15.91 34.50
N GLU A 73 18.41 16.52 33.33
CA GLU A 73 18.16 15.71 32.12
C GLU A 73 19.49 15.06 31.74
N PRO A 74 19.67 13.73 31.88
CA PRO A 74 20.70 13.05 31.12
C PRO A 74 20.35 13.32 29.66
N GLY A 75 21.17 14.15 29.01
CA GLY A 75 20.94 14.63 27.66
C GLY A 75 20.47 13.51 26.75
N SER A 76 19.19 13.58 26.38
CA SER A 76 18.75 13.77 25.01
C SER A 76 19.50 12.98 23.93
N ALA A 77 19.91 11.77 24.26
CA ALA A 77 20.02 10.66 23.33
C ALA A 77 18.65 9.95 23.24
N HIS A 78 17.56 10.72 23.07
CA HIS A 78 16.47 10.27 22.22
C HIS A 78 16.96 10.27 20.78
N LEU A 79 18.03 9.51 20.53
CA LEU A 79 18.33 8.92 19.25
C LEU A 79 17.03 8.20 18.89
N MET A 80 16.40 8.63 17.80
CA MET A 80 15.16 8.10 17.24
C MET A 80 15.40 6.63 16.89
N ALA A 81 15.39 5.78 17.91
CA ALA A 81 15.78 4.40 17.79
C ALA A 81 14.70 3.73 16.96
N TYR A 82 15.07 3.35 15.74
CA TYR A 82 14.23 2.57 14.85
C TYR A 82 13.65 1.39 15.61
N ALA A 83 12.35 1.49 15.94
CA ALA A 83 11.68 0.47 16.72
C ALA A 83 11.59 -0.80 15.87
N LYS A 84 12.34 -1.83 16.26
CA LYS A 84 12.29 -3.13 15.60
C LYS A 84 10.91 -3.76 15.86
N PRO A 85 10.16 -4.12 14.79
CA PRO A 85 8.85 -4.72 14.96
C PRO A 85 8.97 -6.10 15.60
N LEU A 86 7.99 -6.45 16.43
CA LEU A 86 7.87 -7.77 17.04
C LEU A 86 7.02 -8.70 16.17
N PRO A 87 7.11 -10.03 16.35
CA PRO A 87 6.24 -10.98 15.65
C PRO A 87 4.74 -10.71 15.86
N ALA A 88 4.36 -10.18 17.03
CA ALA A 88 2.99 -9.77 17.32
C ALA A 88 2.48 -8.66 16.39
N ASP A 89 3.33 -7.68 16.03
CA ASP A 89 2.97 -6.58 15.13
C ASP A 89 2.69 -7.08 13.71
N LEU A 90 3.48 -8.08 13.27
CA LEU A 90 3.26 -8.72 11.98
C LEU A 90 1.92 -9.45 11.94
N ARG A 91 1.60 -10.24 12.98
CA ARG A 91 0.31 -10.96 13.06
C ARG A 91 -0.87 -9.99 13.13
N LEU A 92 -0.72 -8.87 13.84
CA LEU A 92 -1.74 -7.83 13.91
C LEU A 92 -2.02 -7.21 12.54
N ARG A 93 -0.97 -6.91 11.76
CA ARG A 93 -1.11 -6.32 10.42
C ARG A 93 -1.55 -7.32 9.36
N TYR A 94 -1.07 -8.55 9.44
CA TYR A 94 -1.29 -9.62 8.47
C TYR A 94 -1.80 -10.89 9.17
N PRO A 95 -3.13 -11.00 9.40
CA PRO A 95 -3.73 -12.16 10.08
C PRO A 95 -3.50 -13.51 9.39
N ALA A 96 -3.12 -13.53 8.11
CA ALA A 96 -2.80 -14.74 7.36
C ALA A 96 -1.59 -15.51 7.96
N PHE A 97 -0.75 -14.87 8.76
CA PHE A 97 0.39 -15.51 9.43
C PHE A 97 0.12 -15.86 10.89
N ALA A 98 -1.15 -15.84 11.33
CA ALA A 98 -1.50 -16.15 12.72
C ALA A 98 -1.09 -17.56 13.17
N ALA A 99 -1.05 -18.53 12.24
CA ALA A 99 -0.66 -19.91 12.51
C ALA A 99 0.86 -20.17 12.41
N VAL A 100 1.65 -19.21 11.92
CA VAL A 100 3.10 -19.37 11.77
C VAL A 100 3.77 -19.22 13.13
N GLU A 101 4.72 -20.11 13.41
CA GLU A 101 5.48 -20.15 14.65
C GLU A 101 6.34 -18.89 14.85
N GLU A 102 6.49 -18.45 16.10
CA GLU A 102 7.04 -17.13 16.41
C GLU A 102 8.53 -17.01 16.06
N ALA A 103 9.32 -18.07 16.30
CA ALA A 103 10.74 -18.08 15.94
C ALA A 103 10.92 -17.98 14.42
N THR A 104 10.06 -18.66 13.65
CA THR A 104 10.02 -18.52 12.18
C THR A 104 9.73 -17.08 11.75
N ILE A 105 8.74 -16.40 12.34
CA ILE A 105 8.45 -14.99 12.03
C ILE A 105 9.66 -14.11 12.38
N GLN A 106 10.27 -14.31 13.55
CA GLN A 106 11.43 -13.55 13.99
C GLN A 106 12.63 -13.72 13.05
N TYR A 107 12.85 -14.92 12.54
CA TYR A 107 13.88 -15.19 11.52
C TYR A 107 13.66 -14.34 10.26
N TRP A 108 12.42 -14.30 9.75
CA TRP A 108 12.11 -13.51 8.55
C TRP A 108 12.18 -11.99 8.77
N LEU A 109 11.82 -11.52 9.97
CA LEU A 109 12.02 -10.11 10.35
C LEU A 109 13.51 -9.75 10.37
N THR A 110 14.36 -10.66 10.88
CA THR A 110 15.81 -10.48 10.91
C THR A 110 16.41 -10.47 9.50
N ASP A 111 15.96 -11.37 8.61
CA ASP A 111 16.41 -11.36 7.21
C ASP A 111 15.98 -10.09 6.45
N ALA A 112 14.79 -9.56 6.77
CA ALA A 112 14.29 -8.31 6.18
C ALA A 112 15.17 -7.09 6.49
N GLU A 113 15.92 -7.09 7.60
CA GLU A 113 16.86 -6.01 7.97
C GLU A 113 17.95 -5.79 6.91
N ARG A 114 18.24 -6.79 6.07
CA ARG A 114 19.21 -6.66 4.96
C ARG A 114 18.73 -5.71 3.85
N PHE A 115 17.43 -5.46 3.76
CA PHE A 115 16.81 -4.64 2.72
C PHE A 115 16.33 -3.28 3.24
N VAL A 116 16.13 -3.18 4.56
CA VAL A 116 15.60 -1.99 5.22
C VAL A 116 16.62 -1.48 6.22
N ASP A 117 17.31 -0.42 5.84
CA ASP A 117 18.35 0.25 6.61
C ASP A 117 17.81 1.48 7.37
N GLU A 118 18.66 2.09 8.19
CA GLU A 118 18.35 3.30 8.96
C GLU A 118 18.26 4.58 8.11
N SER A 119 18.40 4.51 6.78
CA SER A 119 18.13 5.68 5.92
C SER A 119 16.67 5.77 5.47
N TRP A 120 15.83 4.80 5.85
CA TRP A 120 14.39 4.89 5.69
C TRP A 120 13.78 5.89 6.67
N ALA A 121 12.67 6.52 6.27
CA ALA A 121 11.89 7.34 7.18
C ALA A 121 11.38 6.48 8.34
N GLU A 122 11.51 6.99 9.56
CA GLU A 122 11.16 6.28 10.80
C GLU A 122 9.75 5.68 10.77
N ARG A 123 8.77 6.47 10.28
CA ARG A 123 7.37 6.03 10.14
C ARG A 123 7.16 4.84 9.19
N ASP A 124 8.07 4.63 8.25
CA ASP A 124 7.98 3.61 7.20
C ASP A 124 8.89 2.41 7.49
N TYR A 125 9.85 2.52 8.41
CA TYR A 125 10.82 1.47 8.74
C TYR A 125 10.16 0.16 9.21
N ALA A 126 9.40 0.20 10.31
CA ALA A 126 8.73 -0.98 10.85
C ALA A 126 7.71 -1.59 9.87
N PRO A 127 6.83 -0.79 9.20
CA PRO A 127 5.99 -1.29 8.13
C PRO A 127 6.73 -1.97 6.97
N ALA A 128 7.92 -1.47 6.60
CA ALA A 128 8.71 -2.03 5.51
C ALA A 128 9.32 -3.38 5.87
N LEU A 129 9.87 -3.52 7.08
CA LEU A 129 10.35 -4.80 7.60
C LEU A 129 9.23 -5.84 7.64
N ILE A 130 8.07 -5.47 8.19
CA ILE A 130 6.90 -6.37 8.29
C ILE A 130 6.44 -6.82 6.89
N ALA A 131 6.33 -5.88 5.93
CA ALA A 131 5.90 -6.21 4.56
C ALA A 131 6.93 -7.08 3.82
N ARG A 132 8.23 -6.83 4.01
CA ARG A 132 9.31 -7.62 3.40
C ARG A 132 9.37 -9.04 3.96
N ALA A 133 9.24 -9.20 5.27
CA ALA A 133 9.20 -10.49 5.94
C ALA A 133 7.97 -11.30 5.52
N ALA A 134 6.79 -10.68 5.51
CA ALA A 134 5.55 -11.29 5.04
C ALA A 134 5.65 -11.77 3.58
N HIS A 135 6.32 -10.99 2.71
CA HIS A 135 6.56 -11.41 1.34
C HIS A 135 7.44 -12.67 1.25
N GLY A 136 8.54 -12.75 2.00
CA GLY A 136 9.41 -13.92 2.01
C GLY A 136 8.70 -15.17 2.53
N MET A 137 7.90 -15.03 3.59
CA MET A 137 7.06 -16.13 4.10
C MET A 137 6.01 -16.59 3.08
N ALA A 138 5.38 -15.65 2.37
CA ALA A 138 4.41 -15.97 1.32
C ALA A 138 5.06 -16.69 0.12
N GLU A 139 6.26 -16.28 -0.30
CA GLU A 139 7.03 -16.99 -1.32
C GLU A 139 7.45 -18.39 -0.86
N GLY A 140 7.73 -18.56 0.43
CA GLY A 140 7.98 -19.86 1.06
C GLY A 140 6.73 -20.72 1.30
N GLY A 141 5.53 -20.23 0.94
CA GLY A 141 4.28 -20.96 1.11
C GLY A 141 3.81 -21.11 2.57
N LEU A 142 4.27 -20.23 3.48
CA LEU A 142 3.96 -20.29 4.91
C LEU A 142 2.69 -19.52 5.30
N GLU A 143 2.02 -18.86 4.35
CA GLU A 143 0.78 -18.13 4.63
C GLU A 143 -0.41 -19.09 4.83
N ALA A 144 -1.15 -18.92 5.95
CA ALA A 144 -2.34 -19.72 6.20
C ALA A 144 -3.47 -19.25 5.26
N GLY A 145 -4.02 -20.18 4.48
CA GLY A 145 -5.08 -19.87 3.51
C GLY A 145 -4.59 -19.22 2.23
N GLY A 146 -3.26 -19.16 2.00
CA GLY A 146 -2.74 -19.02 0.66
C GLY A 146 -3.18 -20.21 -0.14
N ALA A 147 -4.27 -20.06 -0.88
CA ALA A 147 -4.49 -20.85 -2.08
C ALA A 147 -3.35 -20.49 -3.03
N SER A 148 -2.16 -21.06 -2.79
CA SER A 148 -1.21 -21.35 -3.85
C SER A 148 -2.00 -22.21 -4.80
N ILE A 149 -2.69 -21.55 -5.74
CA ILE A 149 -3.40 -22.24 -6.79
C ILE A 149 -2.30 -23.03 -7.49
N PRO A 150 -2.37 -24.37 -7.46
CA PRO A 150 -1.33 -25.18 -8.06
C PRO A 150 -1.13 -24.68 -9.49
N ALA A 151 0.12 -24.38 -9.83
CA ALA A 151 0.45 -23.88 -11.17
C ALA A 151 -0.17 -24.83 -12.20
N GLY A 152 -1.06 -24.30 -13.06
CA GLY A 152 -1.79 -25.08 -14.06
C GLY A 152 -3.27 -25.33 -13.78
N VAL A 153 -3.80 -25.00 -12.60
CA VAL A 153 -5.26 -25.08 -12.34
C VAL A 153 -5.93 -23.74 -12.66
N SER A 154 -6.31 -23.54 -13.93
CA SER A 154 -7.00 -22.31 -14.37
C SER A 154 -8.53 -22.36 -14.21
N ARG A 155 -9.08 -23.56 -14.01
CA ARG A 155 -10.54 -23.77 -13.91
C ARG A 155 -10.87 -24.82 -12.86
N PHE A 156 -11.69 -24.45 -11.90
CA PHE A 156 -12.30 -25.38 -10.96
C PHE A 156 -13.79 -25.48 -11.28
N ARG A 157 -14.23 -26.66 -11.74
CA ARG A 157 -15.63 -26.96 -12.01
C ARG A 157 -16.14 -27.93 -10.96
N SER A 158 -17.11 -27.49 -10.15
CA SER A 158 -17.79 -28.34 -9.17
C SER A 158 -19.30 -28.28 -9.41
N GLY A 159 -19.84 -29.36 -9.99
CA GLY A 159 -21.26 -29.44 -10.37
C GLY A 159 -21.68 -28.31 -11.31
N ALA A 160 -22.52 -27.41 -10.81
CA ALA A 160 -23.04 -26.25 -11.54
C ALA A 160 -22.18 -24.96 -11.39
N MET A 161 -21.16 -24.95 -10.52
CA MET A 161 -20.29 -23.79 -10.33
C MET A 161 -19.01 -23.91 -11.15
N ASP A 162 -18.67 -22.83 -11.87
CA ASP A 162 -17.47 -22.70 -12.69
C ASP A 162 -16.68 -21.49 -12.21
N LEU A 163 -15.55 -21.74 -11.55
CA LEU A 163 -14.61 -20.71 -11.13
C LEU A 163 -13.43 -20.73 -12.09
N SER A 164 -13.38 -19.73 -12.97
CA SER A 164 -12.20 -19.44 -13.77
C SER A 164 -11.33 -18.45 -13.01
N PHE A 165 -10.10 -18.85 -12.70
CA PHE A 165 -9.11 -17.93 -12.19
C PHE A 165 -8.56 -17.14 -13.37
N ALA A 166 -8.58 -15.82 -13.29
CA ALA A 166 -8.06 -14.98 -14.36
C ALA A 166 -6.57 -15.33 -14.59
N ASP A 167 -6.20 -15.64 -15.84
CA ASP A 167 -4.83 -15.93 -16.26
C ASP A 167 -3.83 -14.85 -15.78
N ALA A 168 -4.30 -13.61 -15.59
CA ALA A 168 -3.51 -12.52 -15.05
C ALA A 168 -2.92 -12.80 -13.66
N ALA A 169 -3.64 -13.50 -12.78
CA ALA A 169 -3.16 -13.84 -11.44
C ALA A 169 -2.09 -14.94 -11.50
N ALA A 170 -2.30 -15.95 -12.34
CA ALA A 170 -1.32 -17.01 -12.58
C ALA A 170 -0.04 -16.45 -13.24
N ALA A 171 -0.20 -15.56 -14.23
CA ALA A 171 0.92 -14.87 -14.87
C ALA A 171 1.70 -13.97 -13.89
N GLN A 172 1.02 -13.30 -12.95
CA GLN A 172 1.66 -12.50 -11.91
C GLN A 172 2.43 -13.36 -10.90
N ALA A 173 1.90 -14.52 -10.53
CA ALA A 173 2.61 -15.48 -9.68
C ALA A 173 3.84 -16.04 -10.41
N ALA A 174 3.70 -16.40 -11.69
CA ALA A 174 4.78 -16.93 -12.53
C ALA A 174 5.88 -15.89 -12.83
N ALA A 175 5.53 -14.61 -12.94
CA ALA A 175 6.49 -13.53 -13.13
C ALA A 175 7.40 -13.32 -11.90
N GLY A 176 6.97 -13.78 -10.73
CA GLY A 176 7.74 -13.73 -9.49
C GLY A 176 8.02 -12.31 -8.98
N GLY A 177 8.93 -12.26 -8.01
CA GLY A 177 9.39 -11.04 -7.36
C GLY A 177 8.32 -10.31 -6.56
N TYR A 178 8.60 -9.05 -6.23
CA TYR A 178 7.76 -8.27 -5.30
C TYR A 178 6.32 -8.03 -5.76
N LYS A 179 5.98 -8.20 -7.04
CA LYS A 179 4.60 -8.02 -7.52
C LYS A 179 3.75 -9.28 -7.39
N ALA A 180 4.37 -10.44 -7.19
CA ALA A 180 3.69 -11.73 -7.12
C ALA A 180 2.74 -11.82 -5.92
N THR A 181 3.15 -11.28 -4.77
CA THR A 181 2.36 -11.31 -3.53
C THR A 181 1.74 -9.95 -3.23
N ARG A 182 0.66 -9.95 -2.43
CA ARG A 182 0.08 -8.70 -1.91
C ARG A 182 1.11 -7.93 -1.06
N TYR A 183 1.85 -8.63 -0.20
CA TYR A 183 2.80 -8.05 0.73
C TYR A 183 3.99 -7.41 0.02
N GLY A 184 4.48 -8.03 -1.06
CA GLY A 184 5.54 -7.45 -1.88
C GLY A 184 5.12 -6.15 -2.56
N ARG A 185 3.85 -6.00 -2.97
CA ARG A 185 3.32 -4.74 -3.51
C ARG A 185 3.27 -3.64 -2.45
N ASP A 186 2.90 -3.97 -1.21
CA ASP A 186 2.96 -3.03 -0.08
C ASP A 186 4.41 -2.58 0.16
N PHE A 187 5.36 -3.51 0.13
CA PHE A 187 6.78 -3.21 0.25
C PHE A 187 7.28 -2.30 -0.89
N LEU A 188 6.89 -2.55 -2.14
CA LEU A 188 7.23 -1.67 -3.27
C LEU A 188 6.66 -0.25 -3.09
N ALA A 189 5.47 -0.10 -2.53
CA ALA A 189 4.89 1.20 -2.26
C ALA A 189 5.67 1.97 -1.17
N LEU A 190 6.19 1.27 -0.16
CA LEU A 190 7.07 1.84 0.86
C LEU A 190 8.47 2.16 0.30
N LEU A 191 9.03 1.25 -0.49
CA LEU A 191 10.32 1.43 -1.19
C LEU A 191 10.27 2.65 -2.11
N ALA A 192 9.20 2.81 -2.88
CA ALA A 192 9.05 3.93 -3.81
C ALA A 192 8.86 5.28 -3.10
N ARG A 193 8.48 5.30 -1.82
CA ARG A 193 8.41 6.52 -1.00
C ARG A 193 9.76 6.90 -0.40
N ASN A 194 10.56 5.91 0.01
CA ASN A 194 11.82 6.13 0.71
C ASN A 194 13.04 6.19 -0.22
N LYS A 195 13.06 5.36 -1.27
CA LYS A 195 14.17 5.20 -2.21
C LYS A 195 13.82 5.61 -3.64
N GLY A 196 12.61 6.13 -3.88
CA GLY A 196 12.13 6.50 -5.22
C GLY A 196 12.82 7.71 -5.85
N GLY A 197 13.78 8.33 -5.16
CA GLY A 197 14.47 9.55 -5.59
C GLY A 197 13.54 10.75 -5.77
N ALA A 198 14.09 11.88 -6.19
CA ALA A 198 13.29 12.99 -6.67
C ALA A 198 12.47 12.51 -7.88
N ARG A 199 11.17 12.32 -7.67
CA ARG A 199 10.26 12.07 -8.78
C ARG A 199 10.25 13.36 -9.56
N MET A 200 10.70 13.30 -10.81
CA MET A 200 10.39 14.32 -11.80
C MET A 200 8.88 14.23 -12.05
N THR A 201 8.08 14.71 -11.10
CA THR A 201 6.69 15.08 -11.35
C THR A 201 6.79 16.20 -12.35
N GLY A 202 6.57 15.85 -13.62
CA GLY A 202 6.99 16.63 -14.78
C GLY A 202 6.97 18.11 -14.47
N GLY A 203 8.11 18.77 -14.65
CA GLY A 203 8.09 20.18 -15.00
C GLY A 203 7.05 20.25 -16.09
N GLY A 204 5.92 20.88 -15.77
CA GLY A 204 4.81 20.95 -16.70
C GLY A 204 5.46 21.36 -18.01
N ALA A 205 5.15 20.63 -19.08
CA ALA A 205 4.90 21.37 -20.29
C ALA A 205 3.79 22.34 -19.88
N MET A 206 4.19 23.49 -19.30
CA MET A 206 3.42 24.71 -19.36
C MET A 206 3.05 24.72 -20.83
N PRO A 207 1.77 24.49 -21.18
CA PRO A 207 1.40 24.65 -22.56
C PRO A 207 1.84 26.08 -22.87
N CYS A 208 2.83 26.21 -23.74
CA CYS A 208 3.28 27.51 -24.24
C CYS A 208 2.17 28.22 -25.04
N ASP A 209 0.98 27.62 -25.08
CA ASP A 209 -0.28 28.23 -25.39
C ASP A 209 -0.86 28.96 -24.15
N TYR A 210 -0.16 30.00 -23.71
CA TYR A 210 -0.80 31.15 -23.06
C TYR A 210 -1.05 32.18 -24.16
N PRO A 211 -2.14 32.06 -24.97
CA PRO A 211 -2.51 33.15 -25.86
C PRO A 211 -2.94 34.30 -24.96
N GLY A 212 -2.25 35.44 -25.13
CA GLY A 212 -2.43 36.63 -24.33
C GLY A 212 -3.90 36.95 -24.05
N ARG A 213 -4.32 36.71 -22.81
CA ARG A 213 -5.56 37.29 -22.30
C ARG A 213 -5.23 38.69 -21.81
N LEU A 214 -5.18 39.59 -22.80
CA LEU A 214 -5.30 41.04 -22.68
C LEU A 214 -6.63 41.39 -21.99
N LEU A 215 -6.70 41.22 -20.68
CA LEU A 215 -7.70 41.88 -19.84
C LEU A 215 -6.85 42.67 -18.82
N GLY A 216 -6.55 43.94 -19.06
CA GLY A 216 -7.59 44.97 -19.13
C GLY A 216 -8.15 45.20 -17.72
N TYR A 217 -7.28 45.47 -16.75
CA TYR A 217 -7.70 46.01 -15.46
C TYR A 217 -7.72 47.53 -15.57
N PRO A 218 -8.90 48.18 -15.53
CA PRO A 218 -8.94 49.62 -15.30
C PRO A 218 -8.58 49.87 -13.83
N TYR A 219 -7.47 50.57 -13.62
CA TYR A 219 -7.27 51.28 -12.36
C TYR A 219 -8.34 52.38 -12.29
N VAL A 220 -9.14 52.35 -11.23
CA VAL A 220 -10.01 53.45 -10.78
C VAL A 220 -9.56 53.81 -9.38
#